data_AF-A0A5J5EJM8-F1
#
_entry.id   AF-A0A5J5EJM8-F1
#
_cell.length_a   1.000
_cell.length_b   1.000
_cell.length_c   1.000
_cell.angle_alpha   90.00
_cell.angle_beta   90.00
_cell.angle_gamma   90.00
#
_symmetry.space_group_name_H-M   'P 1'
#
loop_
_entity.id
_entity.type
_entity.pdbx_description
1 polymer ?
#
loop_
_entity_poly.entity_id
_entity_poly.type
_entity_poly.pdbx_seq_one_letter_code
_entity_poly.pdbx_strand_id
1 'polypeptide(L)'
;MAPQAFPCPEQAPRYGPTMVPVAEKHRKIRRDAPVKSTRCQPTDRKEIEILSYLDTPREFTMGDGRIETRKPTTRAAGKFYGVNASQVSRLRKQEDRILEALGDRRTIRRYKVGK
;
A
#
# COMPACT_ATOMS: atom_id res chain seq x y z
N MET A 1 50.37 -43.12 60.57
CA MET A 1 50.38 -41.79 61.21
C MET A 1 49.62 -40.83 60.30
N ALA A 2 48.56 -40.19 60.78
CA ALA A 2 47.79 -39.20 60.04
C ALA A 2 48.04 -37.80 60.64
N PRO A 3 48.30 -36.78 59.81
CA PRO A 3 48.05 -35.38 60.16
C PRO A 3 46.97 -34.82 59.20
N GLN A 4 45.79 -34.48 59.71
CA GLN A 4 45.38 -33.22 60.36
C GLN A 4 44.62 -32.32 59.38
N ALA A 5 43.44 -31.92 59.85
CA ALA A 5 42.34 -31.36 59.09
C ALA A 5 42.61 -29.90 58.68
N PHE A 6 42.33 -29.60 57.41
CA PHE A 6 42.15 -28.23 56.95
C PHE A 6 40.65 -27.89 57.02
N PRO A 7 40.27 -26.73 57.61
CA PRO A 7 38.87 -26.33 57.69
C PRO A 7 38.34 -26.03 56.29
N CYS A 8 37.16 -26.58 55.97
CA CYS A 8 36.41 -26.21 54.77
C CYS A 8 36.16 -24.69 54.76
N PRO A 9 36.49 -23.96 53.69
CA PRO A 9 36.14 -22.55 53.62
C PRO A 9 34.61 -22.40 53.49
N GLU A 10 34.09 -21.54 54.36
CA GLU A 10 32.69 -21.13 54.53
C GLU A 10 32.05 -20.80 53.18
N GLN A 11 30.96 -21.50 52.83
CA GLN A 11 30.22 -21.23 51.60
C GLN A 11 29.55 -19.85 51.70
N ALA A 12 30.02 -18.89 50.91
CA ALA A 12 29.38 -17.59 50.75
C ALA A 12 27.90 -17.76 50.36
N PRO A 13 26.97 -16.99 50.96
CA PRO A 13 25.55 -17.11 50.66
C PRO A 13 25.31 -16.78 49.19
N ARG A 14 24.73 -17.72 48.44
CA ARG A 14 24.35 -17.52 47.05
C ARG A 14 23.19 -16.52 47.00
N TYR A 15 23.52 -15.27 46.72
CA TYR A 15 22.53 -14.25 46.38
C TYR A 15 21.79 -14.69 45.12
N GLY A 16 20.49 -14.99 45.26
CA GLY A 16 19.59 -15.26 44.15
C GLY A 16 19.43 -14.05 43.23
N PRO A 17 18.78 -14.22 42.06
CA PRO A 17 18.70 -13.16 41.05
C PRO A 17 18.04 -11.91 41.61
N THR A 18 18.78 -10.80 41.56
CA THR A 18 18.32 -9.48 41.99
C THR A 18 17.18 -9.03 41.08
N MET A 19 15.99 -8.80 41.65
CA MET A 19 14.87 -8.18 40.94
C MET A 19 15.22 -6.71 40.66
N VAL A 20 15.62 -6.41 39.43
CA VAL A 20 15.80 -5.03 38.96
C VAL A 20 14.41 -4.40 38.81
N PRO A 21 14.10 -3.25 39.42
CA PRO A 21 12.84 -2.57 39.17
C PRO A 21 12.77 -2.18 37.69
N VAL A 22 11.71 -2.62 37.01
CA VAL A 22 11.40 -2.26 35.62
C VAL A 22 10.93 -0.81 35.58
N ALA A 23 11.86 0.12 35.84
CA ALA A 23 11.61 1.54 35.73
C ALA A 23 12.26 2.07 34.45
N GLU A 24 11.48 2.86 33.70
CA GLU A 24 11.94 3.83 32.69
C GLU A 24 12.44 3.36 31.32
N LYS A 25 11.76 2.40 30.67
CA LYS A 25 11.89 2.27 29.19
C LYS A 25 10.60 2.36 28.39
N HIS A 26 9.46 2.64 29.02
CA HIS A 26 8.26 3.07 28.28
C HIS A 26 8.33 4.57 27.96
N ARG A 27 9.38 4.93 27.23
CA ARG A 27 9.56 6.25 26.65
C ARG A 27 8.48 6.40 25.58
N LYS A 28 7.37 7.05 25.95
CA LYS A 28 6.32 7.65 25.12
C LYS A 28 6.45 7.26 23.64
N ILE A 29 5.85 6.14 23.25
CA ILE A 29 5.58 5.86 21.83
C ILE A 29 4.64 6.99 21.39
N ARG A 30 5.20 8.04 20.77
CA ARG A 30 4.41 9.11 20.17
C ARG A 30 3.52 8.45 19.13
N ARG A 31 2.22 8.35 19.42
CA ARG A 31 1.18 7.90 18.48
C ARG A 31 0.94 8.92 17.35
N ASP A 32 1.71 10.01 17.32
CA ASP A 32 1.55 11.13 16.39
C ASP A 32 2.58 11.15 15.26
N ALA A 33 3.26 10.03 14.97
CA ALA A 33 3.89 9.93 13.67
C ALA A 33 2.78 9.65 12.65
N PRO A 34 2.44 10.58 11.72
CA PRO A 34 1.55 10.22 10.63
C PRO A 34 2.21 9.03 9.95
N VAL A 35 1.54 7.88 9.99
CA VAL A 35 1.90 6.75 9.14
C VAL A 35 1.95 7.35 7.75
N LYS A 36 3.16 7.58 7.23
CA LYS A 36 3.33 8.00 5.85
C LYS A 36 2.59 6.92 5.10
N SER A 37 1.44 7.27 4.51
CA SER A 37 0.72 6.38 3.61
C SER A 37 1.76 6.04 2.55
N THR A 38 2.40 4.88 2.72
CA THR A 38 3.29 4.30 1.75
C THR A 38 2.36 4.07 0.59
N ARG A 39 2.43 4.98 -0.39
CA ARG A 39 1.65 4.93 -1.62
C ARG A 39 2.09 3.66 -2.31
N CYS A 40 1.47 2.53 -1.97
CA CYS A 40 1.71 1.27 -2.62
C CYS A 40 1.35 1.49 -4.08
N GLN A 41 2.35 1.43 -4.95
CA GLN A 41 2.07 1.45 -6.38
C GLN A 41 1.23 0.22 -6.70
N PRO A 42 0.22 0.36 -7.59
CA PRO A 42 -0.47 -0.81 -8.09
C PRO A 42 0.54 -1.78 -8.72
N THR A 43 0.33 -3.07 -8.53
CA THR A 43 1.08 -4.10 -9.25
C THR A 43 0.63 -4.13 -10.71
N ASP A 44 1.47 -4.59 -11.63
CA ASP A 44 1.15 -4.66 -13.07
C ASP A 44 -0.22 -5.32 -13.36
N ARG A 45 -0.53 -6.39 -12.62
CA ARG A 45 -1.86 -7.05 -12.71
C ARG A 45 -3.01 -6.10 -12.36
N LYS A 46 -2.87 -5.32 -11.28
CA LYS A 46 -3.88 -4.33 -10.89
C LYS A 46 -3.97 -3.20 -11.90
N GLU A 47 -2.85 -2.80 -12.51
CA GLU A 47 -2.86 -1.77 -13.57
C GLU A 47 -3.72 -2.23 -14.75
N ILE A 48 -3.56 -3.47 -15.21
CA ILE A 48 -4.37 -4.06 -16.29
C ILE A 48 -5.85 -4.12 -15.89
N GLU A 49 -6.17 -4.54 -14.67
CA GLU A 49 -7.55 -4.58 -14.18
C GLU A 49 -8.19 -3.17 -14.14
N ILE A 50 -7.42 -2.16 -13.71
CA ILE A 50 -7.86 -0.75 -13.69
C ILE A 50 -8.12 -0.24 -15.12
N LEU A 51 -7.24 -0.54 -16.08
CA LEU A 51 -7.40 -0.13 -17.47
C LEU A 51 -8.61 -0.82 -18.11
N SER A 52 -8.76 -2.14 -17.92
CA SER A 52 -9.92 -2.90 -18.37
C SER A 52 -11.25 -2.36 -17.79
N TYR A 53 -11.24 -1.97 -16.52
CA TYR A 53 -12.38 -1.33 -15.88
C TYR A 53 -12.78 0.00 -16.56
N LEU A 54 -11.81 0.80 -17.00
CA LEU A 54 -12.08 2.08 -17.67
C LEU A 54 -12.65 1.91 -19.09
N ASP A 55 -12.34 0.81 -19.76
CA ASP A 55 -12.80 0.56 -21.12
C ASP A 55 -14.16 -0.14 -21.22
N THR A 56 -14.56 -0.84 -20.16
CA THR A 56 -15.84 -1.54 -20.11
C THR A 56 -16.98 -0.55 -19.77
N PRO A 57 -17.97 -0.32 -20.66
CA PRO A 57 -19.13 0.50 -20.35
C PRO A 57 -19.92 -0.12 -19.18
N ARG A 58 -20.41 0.73 -18.28
CA ARG A 58 -21.20 0.30 -17.12
C ARG A 58 -22.42 1.18 -16.97
N GLU A 59 -23.45 0.63 -16.35
CA GLU A 59 -24.67 1.35 -16.00
C GLU A 59 -24.40 2.27 -14.80
N PHE A 60 -24.77 3.54 -14.94
CA PHE A 60 -24.72 4.52 -13.87
C PHE A 60 -26.11 5.11 -13.69
N THR A 61 -26.60 5.06 -12.45
CA THR A 61 -27.80 5.80 -12.06
C THR A 61 -27.45 7.29 -11.96
N MET A 62 -28.20 8.08 -12.70
CA MET A 62 -28.09 9.53 -12.74
C MET A 62 -28.93 10.16 -11.62
N GLY A 63 -28.69 11.43 -11.32
CA GLY A 63 -29.40 12.14 -10.24
C GLY A 63 -30.91 12.30 -10.48
N ASP A 64 -31.36 12.15 -11.72
CA ASP A 64 -32.76 12.14 -12.16
C ASP A 64 -33.38 10.72 -12.17
N GLY A 65 -32.66 9.71 -11.67
CA GLY A 65 -33.13 8.32 -11.61
C GLY A 65 -33.02 7.56 -12.93
N ARG A 66 -32.54 8.19 -14.00
CA ARG A 66 -32.26 7.51 -15.27
C ARG A 66 -31.02 6.64 -15.17
N ILE A 67 -31.02 5.52 -15.86
CA ILE A 67 -29.85 4.64 -15.97
C ILE A 67 -29.20 4.92 -17.32
N GLU A 68 -27.93 5.36 -17.28
CA GLU A 68 -27.13 5.59 -18.47
C GLU A 68 -25.92 4.65 -18.51
N THR A 69 -25.72 4.00 -19.64
CA THR A 69 -24.53 3.19 -19.89
C THR A 69 -23.41 4.08 -20.41
N ARG A 70 -22.36 4.27 -19.61
CA ARG A 70 -21.19 5.09 -19.98
C ARG A 70 -19.89 4.45 -19.55
N LYS A 71 -18.78 4.89 -20.15
CA LYS A 71 -17.44 4.48 -19.69
C LYS A 71 -17.17 5.05 -18.29
N PRO A 72 -16.62 4.25 -17.35
CA PRO A 72 -16.26 4.73 -16.02
C PRO A 72 -15.22 5.85 -16.07
N THR A 73 -15.32 6.79 -15.15
CA THR A 73 -14.34 7.87 -15.01
C THR A 73 -13.11 7.38 -14.24
N THR A 74 -11.96 8.04 -14.41
CA THR A 74 -10.74 7.77 -13.61
C THR A 74 -10.98 7.93 -12.11
N ARG A 75 -11.91 8.82 -11.72
CA ARG A 75 -12.33 8.99 -10.33
C ARG A 75 -13.13 7.79 -9.82
N ALA A 76 -14.01 7.22 -10.64
CA ALA A 76 -14.76 6.02 -10.30
C ALA A 76 -13.83 4.81 -10.15
N ALA A 77 -12.91 4.62 -11.10
CA ALA A 77 -11.89 3.57 -11.05
C ALA A 77 -10.98 3.73 -9.81
N GLY A 78 -10.54 4.95 -9.52
CA GLY A 78 -9.73 5.24 -8.33
C GLY A 78 -10.43 4.89 -7.02
N LYS A 79 -11.73 5.22 -6.90
CA LYS A 79 -12.54 4.81 -5.75
C LYS A 79 -12.69 3.30 -5.65
N PHE A 80 -12.93 2.61 -6.77
CA PHE A 80 -13.16 1.16 -6.79
C PHE A 80 -11.90 0.37 -6.40
N TYR A 81 -10.73 0.76 -6.92
CA TYR A 81 -9.47 0.05 -6.69
C TYR A 81 -8.62 0.63 -5.54
N GLY A 82 -9.11 1.66 -4.84
CA GLY A 82 -8.39 2.30 -3.74
C GLY A 82 -7.11 3.03 -4.17
N VAL A 83 -7.07 3.51 -5.42
CA VAL A 83 -5.92 4.19 -6.02
C VAL A 83 -6.25 5.64 -6.31
N ASN A 84 -5.23 6.51 -6.33
CA ASN A 84 -5.45 7.92 -6.62
C ASN A 84 -5.84 8.09 -8.10
N ALA A 85 -6.85 8.92 -8.39
CA ALA A 85 -7.26 9.22 -9.76
C ALA A 85 -6.12 9.74 -10.64
N SER A 86 -5.13 10.42 -10.05
CA SER A 86 -3.90 10.83 -10.74
C SER A 86 -3.03 9.66 -11.21
N GLN A 87 -2.95 8.59 -10.41
CA GLN A 87 -2.25 7.35 -10.80
C GLN A 87 -2.99 6.67 -11.95
N VAL A 88 -4.32 6.55 -11.86
CA VAL A 88 -5.15 6.00 -12.94
C VAL A 88 -4.99 6.80 -14.24
N SER A 89 -4.97 8.13 -14.17
CA SER A 89 -4.73 8.98 -15.34
C SER A 89 -3.34 8.77 -15.94
N ARG A 90 -2.32 8.53 -15.11
CA ARG A 90 -0.97 8.22 -15.57
C ARG A 90 -0.93 6.87 -16.29
N LEU A 91 -1.60 5.85 -15.77
CA LEU A 91 -1.68 4.53 -16.42
C LEU A 91 -2.29 4.64 -17.82
N ARG A 92 -3.40 5.38 -17.96
CA ARG A 92 -4.04 5.58 -19.26
C ARG A 92 -3.13 6.28 -20.27
N LYS A 93 -2.39 7.30 -19.85
CA LYS A 93 -1.39 7.97 -20.72
C LYS A 93 -0.23 7.05 -21.10
N GLN A 94 0.15 6.14 -20.21
CA GLN A 94 1.21 5.17 -20.49
C GLN A 94 0.73 4.12 -21.49
N GLU A 95 -0.51 3.64 -21.34
CA GLU A 95 -1.18 2.80 -22.34
C GLU A 95 -1.27 3.50 -23.69
N ASP A 96 -1.74 4.74 -23.74
CA ASP A 96 -1.79 5.55 -24.98
C ASP A 96 -0.40 5.63 -25.64
N ARG A 97 0.66 5.88 -24.87
CA ARG A 97 2.04 5.92 -25.39
C ARG A 97 2.53 4.57 -25.91
N ILE A 98 2.17 3.48 -25.25
CA ILE A 98 2.51 2.12 -25.70
C ILE A 98 1.76 1.81 -27.00
N LEU A 99 0.46 2.14 -27.07
CA LEU A 99 -0.34 1.97 -28.29
C LEU A 99 0.17 2.86 -29.43
N GLU A 100 0.61 4.08 -29.16
CA GLU A 100 1.27 4.97 -30.12
C GLU A 100 2.60 4.37 -30.62
N ALA A 101 3.42 3.84 -29.70
CA ALA A 101 4.71 3.23 -30.01
C ALA A 101 4.59 1.90 -30.78
N LEU A 102 3.54 1.12 -30.51
CA LEU A 102 3.20 -0.10 -31.25
C LEU A 102 2.63 0.18 -32.65
N GLY A 103 2.42 1.45 -33.00
CA GLY A 103 2.39 1.88 -34.40
C GLY A 103 1.02 1.89 -35.08
N ASP A 104 -0.07 2.15 -34.36
CA ASP A 104 -1.38 2.30 -35.01
C ASP A 104 -1.75 3.77 -35.26
N ARG A 105 -1.16 4.37 -36.31
CA ARG A 105 -1.57 5.69 -36.86
C ARG A 105 -3.05 5.74 -37.31
N ARG A 106 -3.82 4.64 -37.20
CA ARG A 106 -5.25 4.56 -37.58
C ARG A 106 -6.22 5.01 -36.49
N THR A 107 -5.87 5.00 -35.20
CA THR A 107 -6.78 5.41 -34.10
C THR A 107 -6.65 6.89 -33.73
N ILE A 108 -5.49 7.52 -33.98
CA ILE A 108 -5.23 8.94 -33.68
C ILE A 108 -6.20 9.87 -34.45
N ARG A 109 -6.71 9.47 -35.63
CA ARG A 109 -7.67 10.27 -36.40
C ARG A 109 -9.13 10.19 -35.91
N ARG A 110 -9.52 9.19 -35.10
CA ARG A 110 -10.92 9.10 -34.61
C ARG A 110 -11.21 9.96 -33.38
N TYR A 111 -10.20 10.29 -32.58
CA TYR A 111 -10.37 11.17 -31.41
C TYR A 111 -10.28 12.68 -31.72
N LYS A 112 -9.89 13.05 -32.95
CA LYS A 112 -9.76 14.46 -33.36
C LYS A 112 -10.97 14.98 -34.15
N VAL A 113 -11.93 14.13 -34.50
CA VAL A 113 -13.15 14.49 -35.25
C VAL A 113 -14.35 14.29 -34.33
N GLY A 114 -14.57 15.23 -33.43
CA GLY A 114 -15.67 15.25 -32.47
C GLY A 114 -15.64 16.56 -31.70
N LYS A 115 -15.55 17.65 -32.47
CA LYS A 115 -15.73 19.02 -31.99
C LYS A 115 -17.06 19.52 -32.51
#